data_AF-O34869-F1
#
_entry.id   AF-O34869-F1
#
_cell.length_a   1.000
_cell.length_b   1.000
_cell.length_c   1.000
_cell.angle_alpha   90.00
_cell.angle_beta   90.00
_cell.angle_gamma   90.00
#
_symmetry.space_group_name_H-M   'P 1'
#
loop_
_entity.id
_entity.type
_entity.pdbx_description
1 polymer ?
#
loop_
_entity_poly.entity_id
_entity_poly.type
_entity_poly.pdbx_seq_one_letter_code
_entity_poly.pdbx_strand_id
1 'polypeptide(L)' 'MLLDEKLDKLMKTILRLKAYKEEENLRRVIGEFHSIIDYAYEGMYIAEDMLREEESKGKEVSTY' A
#
# COMPACT_ATOMS: atom_id res chain seq x y z
N MET A 1 8.76 7.13 -3.93
CA MET A 1 9.65 6.18 -3.23
C MET A 1 8.89 5.36 -2.21
N LEU A 2 8.46 5.92 -1.06
CA LEU A 2 7.79 5.12 -0.03
C LEU A 2 6.49 4.46 -0.51
N LEU A 3 5.68 5.18 -1.30
CA LEU A 3 4.44 4.63 -1.87
C LEU A 3 4.72 3.51 -2.88
N ASP A 4 5.69 3.71 -3.78
CA ASP A 4 6.09 2.70 -4.79
C ASP A 4 6.55 1.40 -4.13
N GLU A 5 7.31 1.50 -3.03
CA GLU A 5 7.72 0.33 -2.24
C GLU A 5 6.53 -0.42 -1.63
N LYS A 6 5.50 0.28 -1.15
CA LYS A 6 4.27 -0.37 -0.65
C LYS A 6 3.50 -1.05 -1.78
N LEU A 7 3.40 -0.41 -2.95
CA LEU A 7 2.76 -0.98 -4.13
C LEU A 7 3.48 -2.26 -4.60
N ASP A 8 4.82 -2.26 -4.65
CA ASP A 8 5.61 -3.44 -4.98
C ASP A 8 5.41 -4.58 -3.96
N LYS A 9 5.39 -4.27 -2.66
CA LYS A 9 5.09 -5.26 -1.61
C LYS A 9 3.68 -5.83 -1.77
N LEU A 10 2.67 -5.00 -2.05
CA LEU A 10 1.30 -5.46 -2.31
C LEU A 10 1.26 -6.42 -3.50
N MET A 11 1.89 -6.06 -4.62
CA MET A 11 1.94 -6.91 -5.81
C MET A 11 2.59 -8.27 -5.53
N LYS A 12 3.74 -8.30 -4.86
CA LYS A 12 4.43 -9.55 -4.48
C LYS A 12 3.58 -10.41 -3.54
N THR A 13 2.84 -9.78 -2.63
CA THR A 13 1.97 -10.46 -1.66
C THR A 13 0.74 -11.07 -2.35
N ILE A 14 0.15 -10.38 -3.32
CA ILE A 14 -0.93 -10.92 -4.15
C ILE A 14 -0.46 -12.16 -4.95
N LEU A 15 0.77 -12.15 -5.48
CA LEU A 15 1.31 -13.31 -6.19
C LEU A 15 1.47 -14.52 -5.25
N ARG A 16 2.01 -14.32 -4.04
CA ARG A 16 2.11 -15.38 -3.03
C ARG A 16 0.75 -15.89 -2.56
N LEU A 17 -0.22 -14.98 -2.36
CA LEU A 17 -1.59 -15.34 -2.00
C LEU A 17 -2.21 -16.30 -3.04
N LYS A 18 -2.03 -16.02 -4.33
CA LYS A 18 -2.50 -16.89 -5.41
C LYS A 18 -1.83 -18.26 -5.37
N ALA A 19 -0.50 -18.31 -5.23
CA ALA A 19 0.23 -19.57 -5.11
C ALA A 19 -0.24 -20.40 -3.90
N TYR A 20 -0.39 -19.79 -2.72
CA TYR A 20 -0.86 -20.50 -1.53
C TYR A 20 -2.32 -20.95 -1.61
N LYS A 21 -3.16 -20.22 -2.35
CA LYS A 21 -4.53 -20.66 -2.65
C LYS A 21 -4.51 -21.91 -3.53
N GLU A 22 -3.66 -21.95 -4.55
CA GLU A 22 -3.51 -23.12 -5.44
C GLU A 22 -2.96 -24.33 -4.68
N GLU A 23 -2.11 -24.12 -3.68
CA GLU A 23 -1.60 -25.16 -2.76
C GLU A 23 -2.60 -25.56 -1.66
N GLU A 24 -3.82 -24.99 -1.64
CA GLU A 24 -4.82 -25.16 -0.58
C GLU A 24 -4.29 -24.84 0.85
N ASN A 25 -3.24 -24.02 0.95
CA ASN A 25 -2.57 -23.69 2.19
C ASN A 25 -3.25 -22.50 2.90
N LEU A 26 -4.42 -22.76 3.49
CA LEU A 26 -5.27 -21.73 4.09
C LEU A 26 -4.58 -20.87 5.16
N ARG A 27 -3.67 -21.46 5.97
CA ARG A 27 -2.92 -20.72 6.99
C ARG A 27 -2.06 -19.63 6.34
N ARG A 28 -1.39 -19.95 5.24
CA ARG A 28 -0.58 -18.97 4.49
C ARG A 28 -1.45 -17.95 3.78
N VAL A 29 -2.56 -18.39 3.18
CA VAL A 29 -3.56 -17.49 2.57
C VAL A 29 -4.02 -16.42 3.56
N ILE A 30 -4.39 -16.81 4.79
CA ILE A 30 -4.78 -15.88 5.85
C ILE A 30 -3.64 -14.89 6.19
N GLY A 31 -2.41 -15.40 6.33
CA GLY A 31 -1.23 -14.56 6.60
C GLY A 31 -0.94 -13.53 5.50
N GLU A 32 -1.09 -13.91 4.23
CA GLU A 32 -0.92 -12.97 3.11
C GLU A 32 -2.06 -11.95 3.06
N PHE A 33 -3.30 -12.31 3.41
CA PHE A 33 -4.39 -11.33 3.55
C PHE A 33 -4.09 -10.29 4.63
N HIS A 34 -3.59 -10.70 5.80
CA HIS A 34 -3.15 -9.74 6.83
C HIS A 34 -2.07 -8.80 6.29
N SER A 35 -1.06 -9.35 5.60
CA SER A 35 0.00 -8.55 5.00
C SER A 35 -0.52 -7.54 3.96
N ILE A 36 -1.51 -7.94 3.14
CA ILE A 36 -2.16 -7.03 2.17
C ILE A 36 -2.86 -5.88 2.89
N ILE A 37 -3.60 -6.16 3.96
CA ILE A 37 -4.31 -5.15 4.75
C ILE A 37 -3.30 -4.16 5.33
N ASP A 38 -2.22 -4.66 5.94
CA ASP A 38 -1.18 -3.82 6.55
C ASP A 38 -0.52 -2.91 5.51
N TYR A 39 -0.09 -3.47 4.36
CA TYR A 39 0.55 -2.67 3.31
C TYR A 39 -0.41 -1.67 2.64
N ALA A 40 -1.68 -2.03 2.48
CA ALA A 40 -2.69 -1.13 1.93
C ALA A 40 -2.98 0.03 2.89
N TYR A 41 -3.09 -0.25 4.19
CA TYR A 41 -3.27 0.75 5.22
C TYR A 41 -2.08 1.71 5.28
N GLU A 42 -0.85 1.20 5.30
CA GLU A 42 0.37 2.02 5.26
C GLU A 42 0.46 2.86 3.97
N GLY A 43 0.14 2.26 2.82
CA GLY A 43 0.14 2.96 1.53
C GLY A 43 -0.88 4.10 1.47
N MET A 44 -2.06 3.91 2.09
CA MET A 44 -3.07 4.95 2.22
C MET A 44 -2.54 6.16 3.01
N TYR A 45 -1.91 5.96 4.17
CA TYR A 45 -1.33 7.08 4.93
C TYR A 45 -0.28 7.85 4.14
N ILE A 46 0.61 7.14 3.44
CA ILE A 46 1.63 7.78 2.62
C ILE A 46 0.98 8.62 1.52
N ALA A 47 -0.04 8.08 0.85
CA ALA A 47 -0.77 8.80 -0.20
C ALA A 47 -1.50 10.04 0.35
N GLU A 48 -2.11 9.94 1.53
CA GLU A 48 -2.74 11.08 2.20
C GLU A 48 -1.72 12.15 2.61
N ASP A 49 -0.54 11.77 3.12
CA ASP A 49 0.53 12.72 3.45
C ASP A 49 1.01 13.45 2.19
N MET A 50 1.22 12.72 1.09
CA MET A 50 1.59 13.31 -0.19
C MET A 50 0.53 14.30 -0.69
N LEU A 51 -0.76 13.96 -0.59
CA LEU A 51 -1.85 14.87 -0.95
C LEU A 51 -1.85 16.14 -0.08
N ARG A 52 -1.67 16.01 1.23
CA ARG A 52 -1.59 17.15 2.16
C ARG A 52 -0.41 18.08 1.83
N GLU A 53 0.73 17.52 1.44
CA GLU A 53 1.89 18.30 1.01
C GLU A 53 1.62 19.07 -0.30
N GLU A 54 0.96 18.43 -1.27
CA GLU A 54 0.54 19.06 -2.52
C GLU A 54 -0.43 20.22 -2.28
N GLU A 55 -1.44 20.02 -1.42
CA GLU A 55 -2.40 21.06 -1.05
C GLU A 55 -1.75 22.24 -0.30
N SER A 56 -0.76 21.96 0.55
CA SER A 56 -0.04 22.99 1.30
C SER A 56 0.81 23.87 0.37
N LYS A 57 1.51 23.26 -0.59
CA LYS A 57 2.24 23.99 -1.63
C LYS A 57 1.32 24.82 -2.52
N GLY A 58 0.12 24.31 -2.82
CA GLY A 58 -0.91 25.05 -3.57
C GLY A 58 -1.38 26.33 -2.86
N LYS A 59 -1.40 26.35 -1.52
CA LYS A 59 -1.78 27.53 -0.73
C LYS A 59 -0.67 28.57 -0.62
N GLU A 60 0.60 28.15 -0.54
CA GLU A 60 1.75 29.08 -0.45
C GLU A 60 1.97 29.89 -1.75
N VAL A 61 1.58 29.36 -2.91
CA VAL A 61 1.70 30.07 -4.20
C VAL A 61 0.62 31.16 -4.37
N SER A 62 -0.45 31.14 -3.59
CA SER A 62 -1.56 32.11 -3.70
C SER A 62 -1.32 33.43 -2.95
N THR A 63 -0.14 33.66 -2.37
CA THR A 63 0.20 34.91 -1.68
C THR A 63 1.25 35.71 -2.43
N TYR A 64 0.94 36.14 -3.65
CA TYR A 64 1.52 37.30 -4.36
C TYR A 64 0.48 37.87 -5.32
#